data_AF-A0A1Y4SGU3-F1
#
_entry.id   AF-A0A1Y4SGU3-F1
#
_cell.length_a   1.000
_cell.length_b   1.000
_cell.length_c   1.000
_cell.angle_alpha   90.00
_cell.angle_beta   90.00
_cell.angle_gamma   90.00
#
_symmetry.space_group_name_H-M   'P 1'
#
loop_
_entity.id
_entity.type
_entity.pdbx_description
1 polymer ?
#
loop_
_entity_poly.entity_id
_entity_poly.type
_entity_poly.pdbx_seq_one_letter_code
_entity_poly.pdbx_strand_id
1 'polypeptide(L)'
;MAYFLKQSHLKGRTYLSIVESFYSPEKHGSAHRTYKSLASVETWKKKGIDDPIAHFQKEVDELNAAHKNKKGLQISDESPEVYLGYFPYASLLKCMDIKKYVDYLNNSNSF
;
A
#
# COMPACT_ATOMS: atom_id res chain seq x y z
N MET A 1 -3.43 2.81 -6.69
CA MET A 1 -2.37 3.81 -6.87
C MET A 1 -1.29 3.16 -7.70
N ALA A 2 -0.89 3.80 -8.79
CA ALA A 2 0.15 3.31 -9.69
C ALA A 2 0.97 4.50 -10.21
N TYR A 3 2.27 4.28 -10.38
CA TYR A 3 3.18 5.23 -11.01
C TYR A 3 3.23 4.98 -12.51
N PHE A 4 3.35 6.05 -13.29
CA PHE A 4 3.57 5.97 -14.73
C PHE A 4 4.46 7.12 -15.21
N LEU A 5 5.14 6.88 -16.33
CA LEU A 5 5.97 7.89 -16.99
C LEU A 5 5.09 8.75 -17.91
N LYS A 6 4.90 10.01 -17.54
CA LYS A 6 4.21 11.01 -18.36
C LYS A 6 5.20 11.69 -19.29
N GLN A 7 4.88 11.70 -20.58
CA GLN A 7 5.59 12.48 -21.60
C GLN A 7 4.78 13.72 -21.92
N SER A 8 5.43 14.88 -22.05
CA SER A 8 4.78 16.14 -22.40
C SER A 8 5.63 16.88 -23.42
N HIS A 9 5.02 17.21 -24.56
CA HIS A 9 5.70 17.95 -25.63
C HIS A 9 5.46 19.45 -25.44
N LEU A 10 6.54 20.21 -25.27
CA LEU A 10 6.48 21.65 -25.11
C LEU A 10 7.58 22.31 -25.94
N LYS A 11 7.17 23.24 -26.83
CA LYS A 11 8.08 24.02 -27.70
C LYS A 11 9.11 23.14 -28.44
N GLY A 12 8.65 22.03 -29.01
CA GLY A 12 9.48 21.09 -29.77
C GLY A 12 10.33 20.12 -28.93
N ARG A 13 10.30 20.22 -27.61
CA ARG A 13 11.02 19.33 -26.69
C ARG A 13 10.08 18.36 -25.99
N THR A 14 10.56 17.14 -25.75
CA THR A 14 9.84 16.14 -24.95
C THR A 14 10.33 16.18 -23.52
N TYR A 15 9.45 16.50 -22.59
CA TYR A 15 9.69 16.49 -21.15
C TYR A 15 9.13 15.21 -20.55
N LEU A 16 9.85 14.69 -19.55
CA LEU A 16 9.47 13.48 -18.83
C LEU A 16 9.09 13.86 -17.39
N SER A 17 8.08 13.22 -16.83
CA SER A 17 7.74 13.32 -15.41
C SER A 17 7.19 11.98 -14.93
N ILE A 18 7.54 11.58 -13.71
CA ILE A 18 6.91 10.44 -13.04
C ILE A 18 5.70 10.97 -12.29
N VAL A 19 4.54 10.36 -12.56
CA VAL A 19 3.24 10.79 -12.02
C VAL A 19 2.64 9.62 -11.26
N GLU A 20 2.06 9.91 -10.09
CA GLU A 20 1.26 8.97 -9.33
C GLU A 20 -0.23 9.17 -9.64
N SER A 21 -0.93 8.07 -9.89
CA SER A 21 -2.39 8.03 -9.95
C SER A 21 -2.95 7.66 -8.57
N PHE A 22 -3.90 8.44 -8.07
CA PHE A 22 -4.58 8.17 -6.80
C PHE A 22 -6.07 8.49 -6.90
N TYR A 23 -6.87 7.88 -6.03
CA TYR A 23 -8.29 8.20 -5.93
C TYR A 23 -8.46 9.49 -5.13
N SER A 24 -9.13 10.49 -5.72
CA SER A 24 -9.43 11.76 -5.08
C SER A 24 -10.88 11.78 -4.62
N PRO A 25 -11.16 11.80 -3.30
CA PRO A 25 -12.52 11.84 -2.78
C PRO A 25 -13.30 13.05 -3.29
N GLU A 26 -12.66 14.22 -3.36
CA GLU A 26 -13.29 15.48 -3.81
C GLU A 26 -13.77 15.45 -5.27
N LYS A 27 -13.08 14.68 -6.12
CA LYS A 27 -13.37 14.59 -7.56
C LYS A 27 -14.12 13.30 -7.89
N HIS A 28 -14.43 12.48 -6.89
CA HIS A 28 -15.02 11.15 -7.03
C HIS A 28 -14.40 10.32 -8.16
N GLY A 29 -13.07 10.35 -8.28
CA GLY A 29 -12.40 9.79 -9.45
C GLY A 29 -10.89 9.72 -9.34
N SER A 30 -10.25 9.32 -10.44
CA SER A 30 -8.79 9.25 -10.54
C SER A 30 -8.20 10.66 -10.70
N ALA A 31 -7.26 10.99 -9.82
CA ALA A 31 -6.44 12.18 -9.89
C ALA A 31 -4.97 11.81 -10.07
N HIS A 32 -4.19 12.79 -10.53
CA HIS A 32 -2.77 12.64 -10.81
C HIS A 32 -1.96 13.64 -10.02
N ARG A 33 -0.91 13.18 -9.35
CA ARG A 33 0.06 14.04 -8.67
C ARG A 33 1.46 13.79 -9.24
N THR A 34 2.20 14.86 -9.44
CA THR A 34 3.59 14.76 -9.92
C THR A 34 4.47 14.27 -8.77
N TYR A 35 5.03 13.06 -8.93
CA TYR A 35 5.96 12.49 -7.98
C TYR A 35 7.36 13.06 -8.18
N LYS A 36 7.82 13.08 -9.44
CA LYS A 36 9.15 13.57 -9.81
C LYS A 36 9.10 14.24 -11.19
N SER A 37 9.44 15.52 -11.24
CA SER A 37 9.63 16.24 -12.51
C SER A 37 11.01 15.93 -13.06
N LEU A 38 11.11 15.39 -14.27
CA LEU A 38 12.38 15.13 -14.94
C LEU A 38 12.64 16.20 -16.02
N ALA A 39 13.90 16.28 -16.47
CA ALA A 39 14.27 17.13 -17.58
C ALA A 39 13.83 16.55 -18.94
N SER A 40 14.12 17.29 -20.02
CA SER A 40 13.84 16.84 -21.38
C SER A 40 14.67 15.61 -21.77
N VAL A 41 14.10 14.76 -22.64
CA VAL A 41 14.79 13.63 -23.28
C VAL A 41 16.11 14.08 -23.91
N GLU A 42 16.14 15.23 -24.57
CA GLU A 42 17.36 15.80 -25.16
C GLU A 42 18.46 16.05 -24.12
N THR A 43 18.07 16.57 -22.95
CA THR A 43 18.99 16.84 -21.84
C THR A 43 19.56 15.54 -21.29
N TRP A 44 18.76 14.48 -21.22
CA TRP A 44 19.20 13.17 -20.75
C TRP A 44 20.07 12.43 -21.77
N LYS A 45 19.77 12.55 -23.07
CA LYS A 45 20.64 12.06 -24.14
C LYS A 45 22.01 12.74 -24.10
N LYS A 46 22.05 14.06 -23.89
CA LYS A 46 23.31 14.80 -23.71
C LYS A 46 24.11 14.39 -22.47
N LYS A 47 23.43 13.89 -21.43
CA LYS A 47 24.07 13.36 -20.21
C LYS A 47 24.61 11.93 -20.38
N GLY A 48 24.45 11.31 -21.55
CA GLY A 48 24.97 9.97 -21.84
C GLY A 48 23.99 8.83 -21.57
N ILE A 49 22.70 9.12 -21.38
CA ILE A 49 21.66 8.08 -21.31
C ILE A 49 21.08 7.90 -22.72
N ASP A 50 21.38 6.75 -23.34
CA ASP A 50 21.01 6.47 -24.75
C ASP A 50 19.48 6.42 -24.93
N ASP A 51 18.80 5.70 -24.03
CA ASP A 51 17.33 5.58 -23.97
C ASP A 51 16.75 6.04 -22.62
N PRO A 52 16.51 7.36 -22.45
CA PRO A 52 15.95 7.91 -21.22
C PRO A 52 14.58 7.30 -20.86
N ILE A 53 13.75 7.01 -21.87
CA ILE A 53 12.40 6.46 -21.66
C ILE A 53 12.48 5.06 -21.03
N ALA A 54 13.33 4.17 -21.56
CA ALA A 54 13.49 2.82 -21.02
C ALA A 54 14.10 2.84 -19.62
N HIS A 55 15.05 3.73 -19.36
CA HIS A 55 15.65 3.90 -18.03
C HIS A 55 14.59 4.31 -16.99
N PHE A 56 13.80 5.34 -17.28
CA PHE A 56 12.77 5.82 -16.35
C PHE A 56 11.57 4.87 -16.27
N GLN A 57 11.31 4.06 -17.31
CA GLN A 57 10.30 3.00 -17.23
C GLN A 57 10.69 1.93 -16.20
N LYS A 58 11.96 1.51 -16.17
CA LYS A 58 12.46 0.59 -15.13
C LYS A 58 12.30 1.17 -13.72
N GLU A 59 12.64 2.45 -13.53
CA GLU A 59 12.44 3.15 -12.23
C GLU A 59 10.95 3.14 -11.81
N VAL A 60 10.03 3.34 -12.75
CA VAL A 60 8.58 3.27 -12.50
C VAL A 60 8.13 1.86 -12.13
N ASP A 61 8.64 0.84 -12.81
CA ASP A 61 8.30 -0.56 -12.56
C ASP A 61 8.78 -1.00 -11.17
N GLU A 62 9.99 -0.59 -10.77
CA GLU A 62 10.52 -0.81 -9.41
C GLU A 62 9.66 -0.12 -8.35
N LEU A 63 9.24 1.13 -8.58
CA LEU A 63 8.35 1.86 -7.68
C LEU A 63 6.99 1.15 -7.51
N ASN A 64 6.43 0.65 -8.61
CA ASN A 64 5.17 -0.11 -8.59
C ASN A 64 5.34 -1.46 -7.87
N ALA A 65 6.45 -2.17 -8.08
CA ALA A 65 6.75 -3.43 -7.38
C ALA A 65 6.91 -3.20 -5.87
N ALA A 66 7.66 -2.17 -5.46
CA ALA A 66 7.81 -1.80 -4.06
C ALA A 66 6.46 -1.46 -3.41
N HIS A 67 5.57 -0.76 -4.14
CA HIS A 67 4.23 -0.46 -3.67
C HIS A 67 3.34 -1.70 -3.54
N LYS A 68 3.46 -2.65 -4.47
CA LYS A 68 2.75 -3.93 -4.41
C LYS A 68 3.17 -4.72 -3.17
N ASN A 69 4.46 -4.72 -2.83
CA ASN A 69 4.98 -5.38 -1.63
C ASN A 69 4.58 -4.68 -0.33
N LYS A 70 4.48 -3.33 -0.33
CA LYS A 70 3.97 -2.56 0.82
C LYS A 70 2.48 -2.76 1.09
N LYS A 71 1.70 -3.08 0.06
CA LYS A 71 0.38 -3.68 0.26
C LYS A 71 0.56 -5.13 0.73
N GLY A 72 1.07 -5.28 1.96
CA GLY A 72 0.98 -6.56 2.65
C GLY A 72 -0.47 -7.05 2.62
N LEU A 73 -0.67 -8.36 2.64
CA LEU A 73 -2.00 -8.93 2.74
C LEU A 73 -2.69 -8.32 3.96
N GLN A 74 -3.68 -7.45 3.72
CA GLN A 74 -4.55 -6.91 4.77
C GLN A 74 -5.57 -7.96 5.24
N ILE A 75 -5.55 -9.12 4.61
CA ILE A 75 -6.37 -10.27 4.90
C ILE A 75 -5.42 -11.27 5.54
N SER A 76 -5.58 -11.50 6.84
CA SER A 76 -4.97 -12.67 7.50
C SER A 76 -5.51 -13.94 6.84
N ASP A 77 -4.69 -14.99 6.76
CA ASP A 77 -5.17 -16.30 6.30
C ASP A 77 -6.29 -16.86 7.21
N GLU A 78 -6.39 -16.34 8.43
CA GLU A 78 -7.48 -16.62 9.36
C GLU A 78 -8.69 -15.69 9.10
N SER A 79 -9.86 -16.31 8.90
CA SER A 79 -11.13 -15.60 8.73
C SER A 79 -11.54 -14.89 10.04
N PRO A 80 -11.95 -13.61 10.00
CA PRO A 80 -12.57 -12.92 11.13
C PRO A 80 -13.81 -13.65 11.69
N GLU A 81 -14.45 -14.51 10.89
CA GLU A 81 -15.60 -15.33 11.31
C GLU A 81 -15.23 -16.32 12.41
N VAL A 82 -13.97 -16.80 12.46
CA VAL A 82 -13.45 -17.64 13.56
C VAL A 82 -13.59 -16.91 14.90
N TYR A 83 -13.46 -15.58 14.91
CA TYR A 83 -13.48 -14.76 16.11
C TYR A 83 -14.81 -14.00 16.32
N LEU A 84 -15.79 -14.14 15.41
CA LEU A 84 -17.08 -13.43 15.51
C LEU A 84 -17.83 -13.77 16.81
N GLY A 85 -17.75 -15.03 17.25
CA GLY A 85 -18.30 -15.51 18.52
C GLY A 85 -17.35 -15.34 19.72
N TYR A 86 -16.05 -15.19 19.47
CA TYR A 86 -15.05 -15.00 20.53
C TYR A 86 -15.23 -13.65 21.21
N PHE A 87 -15.51 -12.58 20.45
CA PHE A 87 -15.63 -11.23 21.02
C PHE A 87 -16.79 -11.10 22.02
N PRO A 88 -18.05 -11.53 21.73
CA PRO A 88 -19.14 -11.49 22.71
C PRO A 88 -18.91 -12.45 23.88
N TYR A 89 -18.45 -13.68 23.62
CA TYR A 89 -18.24 -14.68 24.66
C TYR A 89 -17.13 -14.30 25.63
N ALA A 90 -15.96 -13.89 25.14
CA ALA A 90 -14.85 -13.41 25.97
C ALA A 90 -15.23 -12.14 26.74
N SER A 91 -16.03 -11.24 26.13
CA SER A 91 -16.52 -10.04 26.81
C SER A 91 -17.49 -10.38 27.94
N LEU A 92 -18.39 -11.35 27.75
CA LEU A 92 -19.30 -11.84 28.79
C LEU A 92 -18.53 -12.51 29.93
N LEU A 93 -17.59 -13.41 29.61
CA LEU A 93 -16.74 -14.07 30.62
C LEU A 93 -15.93 -13.07 31.45
N LYS A 94 -15.43 -12.01 30.79
CA LYS A 94 -14.69 -10.92 31.46
C LYS A 94 -15.61 -10.04 32.29
N CYS A 95 -16.80 -9.70 31.80
CA CYS A 95 -17.80 -8.90 32.52
C CYS A 95 -18.28 -9.61 33.80
N MET A 96 -18.45 -10.93 33.73
CA MET A 96 -18.88 -11.75 34.85
C MET A 96 -17.73 -12.17 35.79
N ASP A 97 -16.48 -11.75 35.53
CA ASP A 97 -15.28 -12.11 36.28
C ASP A 97 -15.15 -13.61 36.58
N ILE A 98 -15.58 -14.45 35.62
CA ILE A 98 -15.71 -15.91 35.80
C ILE A 98 -14.33 -16.57 35.98
N LYS A 99 -13.27 -15.93 35.49
CA LYS A 99 -11.89 -16.43 35.56
C LYS A 99 -11.45 -16.74 37.00
N LYS A 100 -11.82 -15.90 37.98
CA LYS A 100 -11.50 -16.12 39.40
C LYS A 100 -12.06 -17.44 39.93
N TYR A 101 -13.28 -17.79 39.53
CA TYR A 101 -13.95 -19.02 39.97
C TYR A 101 -13.40 -20.25 39.26
N VAL A 102 -13.10 -20.13 37.97
CA VAL A 102 -12.45 -21.20 37.19
C VAL A 102 -11.05 -21.50 37.73
N ASP A 103 -10.26 -20.47 38.01
CA ASP A 103 -8.92 -20.62 38.58
C ASP A 103 -8.98 -21.26 39.98
N TYR A 104 -9.95 -20.87 40.81
CA TYR A 104 -10.20 -21.48 42.11
C TYR A 104 -10.56 -22.97 41.99
N LEU A 105 -11.46 -23.33 41.08
CA LEU A 105 -11.88 -24.71 40.86
C LEU A 105 -10.73 -25.59 40.31
N ASN A 106 -9.93 -25.05 39.39
CA ASN A 106 -8.76 -25.75 38.86
C ASN A 106 -7.70 -26.01 39.93
N ASN A 107 -7.45 -25.04 40.82
CA ASN A 107 -6.53 -25.21 41.95
C ASN A 107 -7.05 -26.22 42.99
N SER A 108 -8.37 -26.40 43.10
CA SER A 108 -8.97 -27.40 44.00
C SER A 108 -9.07 -28.81 43.40
N ASN A 109 -8.99 -28.93 42.06
CA ASN A 109 -9.13 -30.19 41.32
C ASN A 109 -7.79 -30.81 40.90
N SER A 110 -6.65 -30.30 41.37
CA SER A 110 -5.37 -30.99 41.26
C SER A 110 -5.33 -32.19 42.21
N PHE A 111 -5.90 -33.30 41.75
CA PHE A 111 -5.59 -34.67 42.20
C PHE A 111 -4.42 -35.23 41.39
#